data_AF-A0A1I0XTE0-F1
#
_entry.id   AF-A0A1I0XTE0-F1
#
_cell.length_a   1.000
_cell.length_b   1.000
_cell.length_c   1.000
_cell.angle_alpha   90.00
_cell.angle_beta   90.00
_cell.angle_gamma   90.00
#
_symmetry.space_group_name_H-M   'P 1'
#
loop_
_entity.id
_entity.type
_entity.pdbx_description
1 polymer ?
#
loop_
_entity_poly.entity_id
_entity_poly.type
_entity_poly.pdbx_seq_one_letter_code
_entity_poly.pdbx_strand_id
1 'polypeptide(L)' 'MVSDSRKILLRQGALDDNTQANAGRRSITYNGTGNASSSFTNVVFSHNDEFARTVCIASSGRISIKMDGGEC' A
#
# COMPACT_ATOMS: atom_id res chain seq x y z
N MET A 1 -5.29 33.88 11.40
CA MET A 1 -4.74 32.67 10.74
C MET A 1 -5.29 31.47 11.50
N VAL A 2 -6.28 30.78 10.96
CA VAL A 2 -6.92 29.64 11.63
C VAL A 2 -5.90 28.51 11.68
N SER A 3 -5.56 28.05 12.88
CA SER A 3 -4.73 26.86 13.07
C SER A 3 -5.42 25.69 12.38
N ASP A 4 -4.84 25.25 11.27
CA ASP A 4 -5.25 24.03 10.60
C ASP A 4 -4.90 22.84 11.49
N SER A 5 -5.88 22.40 12.26
CA SER A 5 -5.80 21.30 13.22
C SER A 5 -5.94 19.93 12.56
N ARG A 6 -5.70 19.81 11.24
CA ARG A 6 -5.68 18.54 10.50
C ARG A 6 -4.62 17.61 11.07
N LYS A 7 -5.00 16.89 12.14
CA LYS A 7 -4.28 15.74 12.66
C LYS A 7 -4.23 14.73 11.53
N ILE A 8 -3.10 14.68 10.82
CA ILE A 8 -2.80 13.55 9.95
C ILE A 8 -2.77 12.34 10.89
N LEU A 9 -3.74 11.45 10.75
CA LEU A 9 -3.71 10.15 11.41
C LEU A 9 -2.56 9.36 10.80
N LEU A 10 -1.37 9.56 11.35
CA LEU A 10 -0.20 8.78 11.03
C LEU A 10 -0.34 7.46 11.76
N ARG A 11 -0.63 6.40 11.01
CA ARG A 11 -0.58 5.03 11.48
C ARG A 11 0.63 4.38 10.85
N GLN A 12 1.52 3.84 11.66
CA GLN A 12 2.67 3.06 11.22
C GLN A 12 2.42 1.60 11.60
N GLY A 13 2.47 0.72 10.61
CA GLY A 13 2.65 -0.72 10.86
C GLY A 13 4.14 -1.03 10.85
N ALA A 14 4.63 -1.70 11.89
CA ALA A 14 5.97 -2.27 11.89
C ALA A 14 5.90 -3.67 11.26
N LEU A 15 6.92 -4.01 10.47
CA LEU A 15 7.16 -5.38 10.01
C LEU A 15 8.21 -6.01 10.93
N ASP A 16 8.12 -7.32 11.15
CA ASP A 16 9.17 -8.07 11.82
C ASP A 16 10.37 -8.33 10.89
N ASP A 17 11.47 -8.82 11.46
CA ASP A 17 12.74 -9.03 10.74
C ASP A 17 12.65 -10.09 9.64
N ASN A 18 11.63 -10.95 9.68
CA ASN A 18 11.42 -12.02 8.71
C ASN A 18 10.47 -11.60 7.58
N THR A 19 9.84 -10.43 7.69
CA THR A 19 8.85 -9.93 6.74
C THR A 19 9.44 -8.82 5.87
N GLN A 20 9.38 -9.02 4.56
CA GLN A 20 9.79 -8.02 3.57
C GLN A 20 8.57 -7.49 2.81
N ALA A 21 8.62 -6.21 2.44
CA ALA A 21 7.60 -5.58 1.62
C ALA A 21 8.27 -4.85 0.45
N ASN A 22 8.18 -5.44 -0.74
CA ASN A 22 8.69 -4.84 -1.95
C ASN A 22 7.55 -4.17 -2.72
N ALA A 23 7.62 -2.85 -2.86
CA ALA A 23 6.59 -2.05 -3.51
C ALA A 23 7.11 -1.48 -4.83
N GLY A 24 6.30 -1.57 -5.89
CA GLY A 24 6.58 -0.85 -7.15
C GLY A 24 6.67 0.67 -6.96
N ARG A 25 6.02 1.20 -5.92
CA ARG A 25 6.09 2.61 -5.49
C ARG A 25 6.21 2.74 -3.98
N ARG A 26 7.07 3.65 -3.53
CA ARG A 26 7.30 3.95 -2.11
C ARG A 26 6.21 4.80 -1.46
N SER A 27 5.44 5.54 -2.26
CA SER A 27 4.40 6.44 -1.76
C SER A 27 3.20 6.43 -2.69
N ILE A 28 2.00 6.40 -2.10
CA ILE A 28 0.72 6.54 -2.79
C ILE A 28 -0.05 7.64 -2.09
N THR A 29 -0.49 8.64 -2.84
CA THR A 29 -1.35 9.71 -2.30
C THR A 29 -2.76 9.46 -2.78
N TYR A 30 -3.74 9.64 -1.90
CA TYR A 30 -5.15 9.54 -2.27
C TYR A 30 -5.78 10.93 -2.30
N ASN A 31 -6.66 11.18 -3.27
CA ASN A 31 -7.44 12.40 -3.32
C ASN A 31 -8.71 12.30 -2.45
N GLY A 32 -9.51 13.38 -2.38
CA GLY A 32 -10.73 13.43 -1.58
C GLY A 32 -11.84 12.45 -1.99
N THR A 33 -11.75 11.83 -3.18
CA THR A 33 -12.69 10.79 -3.64
C THR A 33 -12.16 9.38 -3.44
N GLY A 34 -10.98 9.24 -2.82
CA GLY A 34 -10.33 7.95 -2.59
C GLY A 34 -9.55 7.40 -3.78
N ASN A 35 -9.40 8.16 -4.88
CA ASN A 35 -8.58 7.72 -6.01
C ASN A 35 -7.09 7.92 -5.71
N ALA A 36 -6.26 6.97 -6.16
CA ALA A 36 -4.81 7.08 -6.03
C ALA A 36 -4.26 8.08 -7.05
N SER A 37 -3.26 8.88 -6.65
CA SER A 37 -2.63 9.95 -7.44
C SER A 37 -1.84 9.45 -8.65
N SER A 38 -1.77 8.13 -8.83
CA SER A 38 -0.97 7.49 -9.87
C SER A 38 -1.66 6.23 -10.39
N SER A 39 -1.21 5.76 -11.56
CA SER A 39 -1.56 4.46 -12.12
C SER A 39 -1.38 3.32 -11.11
N PHE A 40 -2.10 2.23 -11.40
CA PHE A 40 -2.04 0.94 -10.71
C PHE A 40 -0.65 0.61 -10.14
N THR A 41 -0.57 0.14 -8.90
CA THR A 41 0.67 -0.33 -8.26
C THR A 41 0.41 -1.54 -7.39
N ASN A 42 1.47 -2.30 -7.09
CA ASN A 42 1.41 -3.43 -6.18
C ASN A 42 2.43 -3.31 -5.04
N VAL A 43 2.20 -4.09 -3.99
CA VAL A 43 3.15 -4.35 -2.89
C VAL A 43 3.18 -5.85 -2.66
N VAL A 44 4.37 -6.45 -2.75
CA VAL A 44 4.58 -7.87 -2.50
C VAL A 44 5.12 -8.01 -1.08
N PHE A 45 4.36 -8.69 -0.23
CA PHE A 45 4.80 -9.08 1.11
C PHE A 45 5.30 -10.52 1.07
N SER A 46 6.50 -10.78 1.56
CA SER A 46 7.04 -12.12 1.75
C SER A 46 7.46 -12.32 3.20
N HIS A 47 7.37 -13.56 3.70
CA HIS A 47 7.94 -13.97 4.98
C HIS A 47 8.91 -15.12 4.75
N ASN A 48 10.17 -14.95 5.18
CA ASN A 48 11.28 -15.88 4.91
C ASN A 48 11.39 -16.31 3.43
N ASP A 49 11.04 -15.41 2.50
CA ASP A 49 11.04 -15.65 1.05
C ASP A 49 10.17 -16.83 0.54
N GLU A 50 9.31 -17.42 1.38
CA GLU A 50 8.48 -18.58 1.01
C GLU A 50 6.99 -18.24 0.77
N PHE A 51 6.45 -17.26 1.52
CA PHE A 51 5.02 -16.95 1.47
C PHE A 51 4.77 -15.55 0.92
N ALA A 52 4.62 -15.43 -0.41
CA ALA A 52 4.30 -14.16 -1.03
C ALA A 52 2.78 -13.88 -1.09
N ARG A 53 2.42 -12.63 -0.78
CA ARG A 53 1.08 -12.07 -1.00
C ARG A 53 1.21 -10.73 -1.71
N THR A 54 0.48 -10.57 -2.80
CA THR A 54 0.49 -9.34 -3.59
C THR A 54 -0.72 -8.50 -3.23
N VAL A 55 -0.49 -7.31 -2.70
CA VAL A 55 -1.52 -6.29 -2.50
C VAL A 55 -1.58 -5.44 -3.76
N CYS A 56 -2.67 -5.55 -4.50
CA CYS A 56 -2.93 -4.78 -5.72
C CYS A 56 -3.73 -3.51 -5.36
N ILE A 57 -3.27 -2.35 -5.82
CA ILE A 57 -3.90 -1.05 -5.59
C ILE A 57 -4.26 -0.43 -6.93
N ALA A 58 -5.56 -0.40 -7.23
CA ALA A 58 -6.10 0.19 -8.44
C ALA A 58 -6.03 1.72 -8.41
N SER A 59 -6.03 2.36 -9.58
CA SER A 59 -6.12 3.83 -9.70
C SER A 59 -7.39 4.40 -9.06
N SER A 60 -8.47 3.62 -9.01
CA SER A 60 -9.71 3.94 -8.28
C SER A 60 -9.56 3.88 -6.75
N GLY A 61 -8.39 3.50 -6.24
CA GLY A 61 -8.13 3.29 -4.82
C GLY A 61 -8.65 1.98 -4.25
N ARG A 62 -9.27 1.11 -5.07
CA ARG A 62 -9.65 -0.24 -4.64
C ARG A 62 -8.40 -1.07 -4.34
N ILE A 63 -8.41 -1.70 -3.18
CA ILE A 63 -7.33 -2.58 -2.71
C ILE A 63 -7.83 -4.02 -2.75
N SER A 64 -7.02 -4.93 -3.28
CA SER A 64 -7.28 -6.37 -3.23
C SER A 64 -6.02 -7.14 -2.91
N ILE A 65 -6.18 -8.31 -2.29
CA ILE A 65 -5.07 -9.20 -1.97
C ILE A 65 -5.14 -10.39 -2.91
N LYS A 66 -4.00 -10.71 -3.54
CA LYS A 66 -3.83 -11.85 -4.41
C LYS A 66 -2.84 -12.84 -3.81
N MET A 67 -3.02 -14.10 -4.18
CA MET A 67 -2.05 -15.15 -3.90
C MET A 67 -0.79 -14.93 -4.76
N ASP A 68 0.26 -15.67 -4.45
CA ASP A 68 1.53 -15.57 -5.16
C ASP A 68 1.37 -15.74 -6.68
N GLY A 69 2.04 -14.89 -7.45
CA GLY A 69 1.93 -14.83 -8.91
C GLY A 69 0.58 -14.31 -9.46
N GLY A 70 -0.37 -13.91 -8.61
CA GLY A 70 -1.65 -13.38 -9.05
C GLY A 70 -1.48 -12.00 -9.70
N GLU A 71 -1.90 -11.89 -10.96
CA GLU A 71 -1.86 -10.62 -11.68
C GLU A 71 -2.77 -9.58 -11.05
N CYS A 72 -2.30 -8.34 -11.19
CA CYS A 72 -3.05 -7.14 -10.96
C CYS A 72 -3.17 -6.40 -12.30
#